data_AF-A0A377FNY9-F1
#
_entry.id   AF-A0A377FNY9-F1
#
_cell.length_a   1.000
_cell.length_b   1.000
_cell.length_c   1.000
_cell.angle_alpha   90.00
_cell.angle_beta   90.00
_cell.angle_gamma   90.00
#
_symmetry.space_group_name_H-M   'P 1'
#
loop_
_entity.id
_entity.type
_entity.pdbx_description
1 polymer ?
#
loop_
_entity_poly.entity_id
_entity_poly.type
_entity_poly.pdbx_seq_one_letter_code
_entity_poly.pdbx_strand_id
1 'polypeptide(L)'
;MTEIVNHPKLGKLKYLDSPEQIHCWHGEMEGSDLGFDIILETSKLDQADADFIAQVIQNRKVYEEKALEDMREKMTTEPELFGLSKEDAKRLSKLEELPFGCPQFTFYENQEWAIIFLENELGIGEPFGISVNYDGDKLVGVYDLSDSEEI
;
A
#
# COMPACT_ATOMS: atom_id res chain seq x y z
N MET A 1 -23.80 -10.10 7.00
CA MET A 1 -23.64 -9.32 8.25
C MET A 1 -22.17 -8.99 8.34
N THR A 2 -21.81 -7.72 8.51
CA THR A 2 -20.40 -7.33 8.67
C THR A 2 -19.91 -7.78 10.04
N GLU A 3 -18.91 -8.65 10.08
CA GLU A 3 -18.25 -9.05 11.32
C GLU A 3 -17.29 -7.95 11.79
N ILE A 4 -17.29 -7.65 13.09
CA ILE A 4 -16.43 -6.62 13.69
C ILE A 4 -15.72 -7.24 14.89
N VAL A 5 -14.40 -7.11 14.93
CA VAL A 5 -13.53 -7.64 15.98
C VAL A 5 -12.73 -6.50 16.61
N ASN A 6 -12.59 -6.49 17.94
CA ASN A 6 -11.68 -5.58 18.63
C ASN A 6 -10.39 -6.33 18.96
N HIS A 7 -9.33 -6.07 18.20
CA HIS A 7 -8.01 -6.65 18.39
C HIS A 7 -7.19 -5.83 19.39
N PRO A 8 -6.49 -6.45 20.36
CA PRO A 8 -5.78 -5.73 21.42
C PRO A 8 -4.67 -4.79 20.91
N LYS A 9 -4.09 -5.07 19.74
CA LYS A 9 -2.99 -4.26 19.15
C LYS A 9 -3.42 -3.39 17.98
N LEU A 10 -4.46 -3.81 17.26
CA LEU A 10 -4.87 -3.22 15.99
C LEU A 10 -6.18 -2.43 16.11
N GLY A 11 -6.79 -2.42 17.30
CA GLY A 11 -8.04 -1.75 17.54
C GLY A 11 -9.21 -2.47 16.84
N LYS A 12 -10.16 -1.68 16.35
CA LYS A 12 -11.38 -2.19 15.75
C LYS A 12 -11.14 -2.56 14.29
N LEU A 13 -11.43 -3.81 13.95
CA LEU A 13 -11.31 -4.36 12.61
C LEU A 13 -12.69 -4.78 12.10
N LYS A 14 -12.97 -4.46 10.84
CA LYS A 14 -14.21 -4.77 10.13
C LYS A 14 -13.89 -5.80 9.06
N TYR A 15 -14.50 -6.97 9.14
CA TYR A 15 -14.40 -7.98 8.10
C TYR A 15 -15.20 -7.54 6.86
N LEU A 16 -14.55 -7.53 5.71
CA LEU A 16 -15.14 -7.25 4.42
C LEU A 16 -15.36 -8.58 3.71
N ASP A 17 -16.62 -8.94 3.54
CA ASP A 17 -17.03 -10.16 2.84
C ASP A 17 -16.99 -9.90 1.32
N SER A 18 -16.04 -10.53 0.64
CA SER A 18 -15.88 -10.44 -0.81
C SER A 18 -16.34 -11.73 -1.49
N PRO A 19 -17.03 -11.67 -2.65
CA PRO A 19 -17.54 -12.85 -3.35
C PRO A 19 -16.44 -13.81 -3.84
N GLU A 20 -15.19 -13.37 -3.86
CA GLU A 20 -14.03 -14.09 -4.40
C GLU A 20 -13.24 -14.91 -3.37
N GLN A 21 -13.76 -15.11 -2.15
CA GLN A 21 -13.04 -15.74 -1.02
C GLN A 21 -11.82 -14.96 -0.54
N ILE A 22 -11.71 -13.68 -0.89
CA ILE A 22 -10.69 -12.79 -0.33
C ILE A 22 -11.11 -12.42 1.09
N HIS A 23 -10.31 -12.82 2.08
CA HIS A 23 -10.58 -12.55 3.48
C HIS A 23 -9.92 -11.24 3.91
N CYS A 24 -10.65 -10.13 3.79
CA CYS A 24 -10.15 -8.81 4.10
C CYS A 24 -10.65 -8.30 5.47
N TRP A 25 -9.73 -7.79 6.28
CA TRP A 25 -9.99 -7.08 7.51
C TRP A 25 -9.56 -5.64 7.39
N HIS A 26 -10.51 -4.72 7.47
CA HIS A 26 -10.25 -3.29 7.40
C HIS A 26 -10.15 -2.67 8.80
N GLY A 27 -9.08 -1.92 9.05
CA GLY A 27 -8.84 -1.20 10.29
C GLY A 27 -8.79 0.32 10.09
N GLU A 28 -9.36 1.04 11.05
CA GLU A 28 -9.28 2.50 11.08
C GLU A 28 -7.91 2.93 11.65
N MET A 29 -7.29 3.96 11.06
CA MET A 29 -6.01 4.51 11.51
C MET A 29 -6.14 6.01 11.79
N GLU A 30 -5.79 6.45 12.99
CA GLU A 30 -5.93 7.86 13.39
C GLU A 30 -5.13 8.79 12.46
N GLY A 31 -5.79 9.74 11.80
CA GLY A 31 -5.13 10.66 10.86
C GLY A 31 -4.82 10.05 9.49
N SER A 32 -5.52 8.98 9.11
CA SER A 32 -5.64 8.49 7.73
C SER A 32 -7.12 8.37 7.38
N ASP A 33 -7.50 8.83 6.19
CA ASP A 33 -8.86 8.69 5.66
C ASP A 33 -9.15 7.25 5.16
N LEU A 34 -8.10 6.50 4.81
CA LEU A 34 -8.18 5.17 4.20
C LEU A 34 -7.94 4.03 5.20
N GLY A 35 -7.36 4.29 6.36
CA GLY A 35 -7.05 3.23 7.31
C GLY A 35 -5.96 2.27 6.80
N PHE A 36 -6.16 0.98 7.06
CA PHE A 36 -5.32 -0.11 6.56
C PHE A 36 -6.17 -1.37 6.33
N ASP A 37 -5.71 -2.24 5.44
CA ASP A 37 -6.33 -3.53 5.16
C ASP A 37 -5.38 -4.68 5.50
N ILE A 38 -5.95 -5.80 5.95
CA ILE A 38 -5.24 -7.07 6.13
C ILE A 38 -5.94 -8.10 5.27
N ILE A 39 -5.24 -8.60 4.25
CA ILE A 39 -5.75 -9.58 3.29
C ILE A 39 -5.07 -10.91 3.57
N LEU A 40 -5.86 -11.94 3.86
CA LEU A 40 -5.39 -13.26 4.25
C LEU A 40 -5.98 -14.34 3.34
N GLU A 41 -5.28 -15.47 3.20
CA GLU A 41 -5.83 -16.66 2.52
C GLU A 41 -7.02 -17.27 3.29
N THR A 42 -7.15 -16.98 4.59
CA THR A 42 -8.28 -17.43 5.41
C THR A 42 -8.84 -16.30 6.26
N SER A 43 -10.07 -16.42 6.75
CA SER A 43 -10.66 -15.42 7.67
C SER A 43 -9.97 -15.35 9.05
N LYS A 44 -8.94 -16.15 9.30
CA LYS A 44 -8.30 -16.24 10.61
C LYS A 44 -7.26 -15.15 10.80
N LEU A 45 -7.63 -14.12 11.54
CA LEU A 45 -6.74 -13.01 11.89
C LEU A 45 -5.47 -13.44 12.64
N ASP A 46 -5.42 -14.62 13.27
CA ASP A 46 -4.20 -15.13 13.94
C ASP A 46 -3.05 -15.44 12.98
N GLN A 47 -3.32 -15.53 11.67
CA GLN A 47 -2.31 -15.65 10.63
C GLN A 47 -1.58 -14.31 10.35
N ALA A 48 -2.19 -13.19 10.71
CA ALA A 48 -1.58 -11.88 10.57
C ALA A 48 -0.58 -11.62 11.70
N ASP A 49 0.60 -11.09 11.36
CA ASP A 49 1.58 -10.64 12.34
C ASP A 49 1.14 -9.28 12.92
N ALA A 50 0.27 -9.33 13.94
CA ALA A 50 -0.31 -8.12 14.52
C ALA A 50 0.72 -7.22 15.24
N ASP A 51 1.86 -7.77 15.68
CA ASP A 51 2.96 -6.97 16.22
C ASP A 51 3.63 -6.15 15.12
N PHE A 52 3.96 -6.82 14.01
CA PHE A 52 4.53 -6.18 12.83
C PHE A 52 3.60 -5.10 12.27
N ILE A 53 2.32 -5.42 12.07
CA ILE A 53 1.34 -4.47 11.53
C ILE A 53 1.23 -3.24 12.44
N ALA A 54 1.13 -3.44 13.76
CA ALA A 54 1.08 -2.33 14.71
C ALA A 54 2.36 -1.48 14.67
N GLN A 55 3.53 -2.09 14.52
CA GLN A 55 4.80 -1.38 14.37
C GLN A 55 4.84 -0.53 13.09
N VAL A 56 4.41 -1.07 11.95
CA VAL A 56 4.36 -0.34 10.68
C VAL A 56 3.41 0.86 10.80
N ILE A 57 2.20 0.64 11.32
CA ILE A 57 1.20 1.69 11.53
C ILE A 57 1.71 2.80 12.45
N GLN A 58 2.40 2.45 13.54
CA GLN A 58 3.00 3.44 14.45
C GLN A 58 4.09 4.27 13.78
N ASN A 59 4.82 3.69 12.83
CA ASN A 59 5.89 4.35 12.09
C ASN A 59 5.46 4.77 10.69
N ARG A 60 4.15 4.92 10.42
CA ARG A 60 3.63 5.10 9.06
C ARG A 60 4.30 6.22 8.28
N LYS A 61 4.62 7.35 8.92
CA LYS A 61 5.23 8.50 8.23
C LYS A 61 6.62 8.19 7.71
N VAL A 62 7.40 7.42 8.47
CA VAL A 62 8.72 6.94 8.04
C VAL A 62 8.59 6.03 6.82
N TYR A 63 7.58 5.16 6.82
CA TYR A 63 7.33 4.24 5.71
C TYR A 63 6.72 4.92 4.48
N GLU A 64 5.85 5.92 4.66
CA GLU A 64 5.34 6.78 3.58
C GLU A 64 6.50 7.51 2.89
N GLU A 65 7.40 8.15 3.66
CA GLU A 65 8.59 8.84 3.12
C GLU A 65 9.51 7.86 2.38
N LYS A 66 9.81 6.71 2.99
CA LYS A 66 10.63 5.66 2.38
C LYS A 66 10.03 5.16 1.05
N ALA A 67 8.72 4.93 1.01
CA ALA A 67 8.05 4.46 -0.20
C ALA A 67 8.11 5.50 -1.32
N LEU A 68 8.02 6.79 -1.01
CA LEU A 68 8.21 7.85 -2.00
C LEU A 68 9.66 7.90 -2.52
N GLU A 69 10.66 7.64 -1.68
CA GLU A 69 12.05 7.52 -2.10
C GLU A 69 12.26 6.30 -3.03
N ASP A 70 11.74 5.13 -2.63
CA ASP A 70 11.80 3.89 -3.41
C ASP A 70 11.12 4.06 -4.78
N MET A 71 9.94 4.70 -4.82
CA MET A 71 9.25 5.05 -6.05
C MET A 71 10.09 5.98 -6.92
N ARG A 72 10.67 7.04 -6.34
CA ARG A 72 11.52 7.98 -7.10
C ARG A 72 12.68 7.26 -7.75
N GLU A 73 13.36 6.40 -7.00
CA GLU A 73 14.48 5.62 -7.51
C GLU A 73 14.02 4.75 -8.68
N LYS A 74 12.98 3.93 -8.48
CA LYS A 74 12.48 3.00 -9.49
C LYS A 74 11.99 3.69 -10.76
N MET A 75 11.25 4.79 -10.63
CA MET A 75 10.74 5.57 -11.78
C MET A 75 11.87 6.31 -12.51
N THR A 76 13.00 6.57 -11.86
CA THR A 76 14.16 7.20 -12.49
C THR A 76 15.05 6.17 -13.19
N THR A 77 15.20 4.97 -12.64
CA THR A 77 16.01 3.88 -13.22
C THR A 77 15.28 3.13 -14.32
N GLU A 78 13.98 2.90 -14.16
CA GLU A 78 13.13 2.10 -15.05
C GLU A 78 11.84 2.86 -15.46
N PRO A 79 11.95 4.06 -16.06
CA PRO A 79 10.80 4.91 -16.37
C PRO A 79 9.80 4.27 -17.33
N GLU A 80 10.27 3.41 -18.22
CA GLU A 80 9.43 2.73 -19.21
C GLU A 80 8.37 1.81 -18.57
N LEU A 81 8.62 1.29 -17.37
CA LEU A 81 7.63 0.47 -16.62
C LEU A 81 6.42 1.28 -16.15
N PHE A 82 6.56 2.61 -16.10
CA PHE A 82 5.53 3.55 -15.64
C PHE A 82 5.00 4.43 -16.77
N GLY A 83 5.29 4.06 -18.04
CA GLY A 83 4.92 4.87 -19.21
C GLY A 83 5.64 6.23 -19.28
N LEU A 84 6.72 6.42 -18.52
CA LEU A 84 7.43 7.69 -18.43
C LEU A 84 8.48 7.84 -19.54
N SER A 85 8.56 9.06 -20.08
CA SER A 85 9.70 9.46 -20.91
C SER A 85 10.94 9.70 -20.04
N LYS A 86 12.14 9.57 -20.63
CA LYS A 86 13.41 9.89 -19.94
C LYS A 86 13.46 11.33 -19.42
N GLU A 87 12.78 12.25 -20.11
CA GLU A 87 12.70 13.65 -19.68
C GLU A 87 11.83 13.81 -18.43
N ASP A 88 10.69 13.11 -18.36
CA ASP A 88 9.81 13.13 -17.18
C ASP A 88 10.47 12.45 -15.98
N ALA A 89 11.14 11.32 -16.18
CA ALA A 89 11.97 10.67 -15.15
C ALA A 89 13.05 11.63 -14.58
N LYS A 90 13.70 12.39 -15.46
CA LYS A 90 14.69 13.40 -15.07
C LYS A 90 14.07 14.60 -14.34
N ARG A 91 12.80 14.93 -14.60
CA ARG A 91 12.07 15.95 -13.85
C ARG A 91 11.69 15.43 -12.46
N LEU A 92 11.19 14.19 -12.37
CA LEU A 92 10.81 13.54 -11.11
C LEU A 92 11.96 13.44 -10.12
N SER A 93 13.13 12.99 -10.58
CA SER A 93 14.35 12.93 -9.76
C SER A 93 14.79 14.27 -9.14
N LYS A 94 14.27 15.41 -9.64
CA LYS A 94 14.61 16.76 -9.15
C LYS A 94 13.52 17.39 -8.31
N LEU A 95 12.35 16.78 -8.20
CA LEU A 95 11.29 17.31 -7.35
C LEU A 95 11.72 17.22 -5.89
N GLU A 96 11.32 18.20 -5.09
CA GLU A 96 11.54 18.14 -3.64
C GLU A 96 10.63 17.05 -3.07
N GLU A 97 9.33 17.13 -3.36
CA GLU A 97 8.31 16.16 -2.98
C GLU A 97 7.67 15.53 -4.23
N LEU A 98 7.40 14.22 -4.19
CA LEU A 98 6.67 13.59 -5.29
C LEU A 98 5.16 13.86 -5.14
N PRO A 99 4.41 14.04 -6.24
CA PRO A 99 2.99 14.32 -6.22
C PRO A 99 2.16 13.03 -6.07
N PHE A 100 2.52 12.15 -5.13
CA PHE A 100 1.75 10.95 -4.78
C PHE A 100 1.09 11.12 -3.42
N GLY A 101 -0.20 10.85 -3.34
CA GLY A 101 -1.02 11.07 -2.15
C GLY A 101 -1.94 9.89 -1.85
N CYS A 102 -2.72 10.03 -0.79
CA CYS A 102 -3.65 9.01 -0.29
C CYS A 102 -3.02 7.61 -0.17
N PRO A 103 -2.04 7.44 0.73
CA PRO A 103 -1.43 6.14 0.98
C PRO A 103 -2.40 5.20 1.71
N GLN A 104 -2.63 4.04 1.12
CA GLN A 104 -3.33 2.91 1.73
C GLN A 104 -2.33 1.82 2.10
N PHE A 105 -2.35 1.39 3.35
CA PHE A 105 -1.51 0.30 3.84
C PHE A 105 -2.27 -1.02 3.71
N THR A 106 -1.67 -1.98 3.03
CA THR A 106 -2.24 -3.33 2.85
C THR A 106 -1.24 -4.36 3.35
N PHE A 107 -1.68 -5.20 4.28
CA PHE A 107 -0.86 -6.24 4.89
C PHE A 107 -1.32 -7.62 4.45
N TYR A 108 -0.38 -8.51 4.24
CA TYR A 108 -0.60 -9.90 3.87
C TYR A 108 0.02 -10.83 4.92
N GLU A 109 0.04 -12.13 4.62
CA GLU A 109 0.73 -13.12 5.44
C GLU A 109 2.26 -12.93 5.38
N ASN A 110 2.99 -13.54 6.31
CA ASN A 110 4.46 -13.58 6.32
C ASN A 110 5.19 -12.22 6.34
N GLN A 111 4.57 -11.15 6.87
CA GLN A 111 5.13 -9.78 6.85
C GLN A 111 5.31 -9.21 5.44
N GLU A 112 4.60 -9.75 4.46
CA GLU A 112 4.44 -9.12 3.16
C GLU A 112 3.42 -8.00 3.29
N TRP A 113 3.71 -6.84 2.71
CA TRP A 113 2.83 -5.67 2.79
C TRP A 113 3.13 -4.67 1.69
N ALA A 114 2.19 -3.77 1.44
CA ALA A 114 2.32 -2.74 0.44
C ALA A 114 1.76 -1.40 0.91
N ILE A 115 2.28 -0.33 0.32
CA ILE A 115 1.66 1.00 0.35
C ILE A 115 1.19 1.32 -1.06
N ILE A 116 -0.12 1.55 -1.20
CA ILE A 116 -0.73 1.95 -2.47
C ILE A 116 -1.00 3.44 -2.42
N PHE A 117 -0.43 4.19 -3.36
CA PHE A 117 -0.73 5.61 -3.54
C PHE A 117 -1.83 5.74 -4.60
N LEU A 118 -3.04 6.07 -4.15
CA LEU A 118 -4.23 6.11 -5.01
C LEU A 118 -4.35 7.40 -5.83
N GLU A 119 -3.73 8.49 -5.38
CA GLU A 119 -3.82 9.79 -6.04
C GLU A 119 -2.45 10.27 -6.52
N ASN A 120 -2.39 10.78 -7.75
CA ASN A 120 -1.23 11.51 -8.23
C ASN A 120 -1.54 12.49 -9.36
N GLU A 121 -0.70 13.53 -9.50
CA GLU A 121 -0.87 14.56 -10.54
C GLU A 121 -0.26 14.18 -11.90
N LEU A 122 0.35 12.99 -12.01
CA LEU A 122 1.08 12.54 -13.19
C LEU A 122 0.26 11.59 -14.08
N GLY A 123 -0.88 11.13 -13.58
CA GLY A 123 -1.75 10.16 -14.24
C GLY A 123 -1.15 8.75 -14.34
N ILE A 124 -0.22 8.41 -13.44
CA ILE A 124 0.47 7.12 -13.43
C ILE A 124 -0.30 6.16 -12.53
N GLY A 125 -0.49 4.92 -12.95
CA GLY A 125 -1.24 3.92 -12.20
C GLY A 125 -2.75 4.18 -12.12
N GLU A 126 -3.27 5.26 -12.73
CA GLU A 126 -4.71 5.54 -12.71
C GLU A 126 -5.51 4.40 -13.37
N PRO A 127 -6.70 4.04 -12.84
CA PRO A 127 -7.37 4.61 -11.65
C PRO A 127 -6.97 3.96 -10.31
N PHE A 128 -6.13 2.93 -10.31
CA PHE A 128 -5.89 2.06 -9.16
C PHE A 128 -4.66 2.45 -8.31
N GLY A 129 -3.84 3.37 -8.82
CA GLY A 129 -2.66 3.90 -8.15
C GLY A 129 -1.37 3.14 -8.44
N ILE A 130 -0.35 3.39 -7.62
CA ILE A 130 0.94 2.71 -7.67
C ILE A 130 1.18 1.98 -6.36
N SER A 131 1.58 0.71 -6.44
CA SER A 131 1.84 -0.14 -5.30
C SER A 131 3.34 -0.29 -5.04
N VAL A 132 3.76 -0.01 -3.80
CA VAL A 132 5.12 -0.23 -3.31
C VAL A 132 5.10 -1.40 -2.34
N ASN A 133 5.77 -2.49 -2.70
CA ASN A 133 5.64 -3.80 -2.04
C ASN A 133 6.91 -4.14 -1.27
N TYR A 134 6.74 -4.71 -0.09
CA TYR A 134 7.79 -5.02 0.86
C TYR A 134 7.61 -6.43 1.45
N ASP A 135 8.74 -7.05 1.79
CA ASP A 135 8.86 -8.25 2.63
C ASP A 135 9.65 -7.85 3.87
N GLY A 136 8.95 -7.71 5.01
CA GLY A 136 9.50 -7.04 6.19
C GLY A 136 9.89 -5.58 5.88
N ASP A 137 11.18 -5.26 5.91
CA ASP A 137 11.69 -3.92 5.55
C ASP A 137 12.29 -3.86 4.13
N LYS A 138 12.35 -4.98 3.41
CA LYS A 138 13.02 -5.08 2.12
C LYS A 138 12.05 -4.76 0.99
N LEU A 139 12.41 -3.81 0.11
CA LEU A 139 11.66 -3.54 -1.11
C LEU A 139 11.65 -4.77 -2.02
N VAL A 140 10.45 -5.22 -2.37
CA VAL A 140 10.18 -6.30 -3.33
C VAL A 140 9.99 -5.72 -4.73
N GLY A 141 9.22 -4.63 -4.83
CA GLY A 141 8.99 -3.97 -6.11
C GLY A 141 8.04 -2.78 -6.03
N VAL A 142 8.03 -1.99 -7.10
CA VAL A 142 7.07 -0.90 -7.31
C VAL A 142 6.33 -1.20 -8.61
N TYR A 143 5.01 -1.21 -8.56
CA TYR A 143 4.16 -1.65 -9.66
C TYR A 143 3.11 -0.59 -9.99
N ASP A 144 3.01 -0.28 -11.27
CA ASP A 144 1.90 0.46 -11.84
C ASP A 144 0.65 -0.45 -11.88
N LEU A 145 -0.45 0.00 -11.27
CA LEU A 145 -1.69 -0.77 -11.22
C LEU A 145 -2.69 -0.40 -12.32
N SER A 146 -2.31 0.40 -13.33
CA SER A 146 -3.27 0.89 -14.34
C SER A 146 -3.93 -0.23 -15.17
N ASP A 147 -3.20 -1.34 -15.37
CA ASP A 147 -3.67 -2.53 -16.09
C ASP A 147 -4.27 -3.60 -15.15
N SER A 148 -4.44 -3.30 -13.86
CA SER A 148 -5.13 -4.21 -12.95
C SER A 148 -6.60 -4.27 -13.37
N GLU A 149 -6.98 -5.30 -14.12
CA GLU A 149 -8.37 -5.54 -14.50
C GLU A 149 -9.23 -5.66 -13.22
N GLU A 150 -10.34 -4.92 -13.17
CA GLU A 150 -11.45 -5.21 -12.28
C GLU A 150 -12.02 -6.57 -12.74
N ILE A 151 -11.62 -7.66 -12.07
CA ILE A 151 -12.09 -9.02 -12.38
C ILE A 151 -13.48 -9.25 -11.78
#